data_AF-A0A2T5HSF0-F1
#
_entry.id   AF-A0A2T5HSF0-F1
#
_cell.length_a   1.000
_cell.length_b   1.000
_cell.length_c   1.000
_cell.angle_alpha   90.00
_cell.angle_beta   90.00
_cell.angle_gamma   90.00
#
_symmetry.space_group_name_H-M   'P 1'
#
loop_
_entity.id
_entity.type
_entity.pdbx_description
1 polymer ?
#
loop_
_entity_poly.entity_id
_entity_poly.type
_entity_poly.pdbx_seq_one_letter_code
_entity_poly.pdbx_strand_id
1 'polypeptide(L)'
;MSAPLPLALRSRFQRLIEEGLSGRAAALRLKLSPATGARWAHQVRTKGHAKPDPQGPPRGKGKLAPYREFLEELIAQDPDITLFELRDALAEAEGVRVHHSSIANLLSRLGFTYK
;
A
#
# COMPACT_ATOMS: atom_id res chain seq x y z
N MET A 1 -11.87 -1.56 1.04
CA MET A 1 -11.67 -1.06 2.42
C MET A 1 -12.18 0.37 2.47
N SER A 2 -12.76 0.79 3.60
CA SER A 2 -13.15 2.19 3.79
C SER A 2 -11.92 3.09 3.91
N ALA A 3 -11.98 4.26 3.29
CA ALA A 3 -10.89 5.23 3.32
C ALA A 3 -10.59 5.65 4.77
N PRO A 4 -9.31 5.89 5.12
CA PRO A 4 -8.97 6.40 6.43
C PRO A 4 -9.55 7.81 6.62
N LEU A 5 -9.88 8.17 7.87
CA LEU A 5 -10.27 9.56 8.18
C LEU A 5 -9.18 10.55 7.72
N PRO A 6 -9.58 11.77 7.30
CA PRO A 6 -8.67 12.74 6.68
C PRO A 6 -7.42 13.03 7.51
N LEU A 7 -6.29 13.24 6.84
CA LEU A 7 -5.01 13.52 7.50
C LEU A 7 -5.08 14.79 8.37
N ALA A 8 -5.75 15.85 7.89
CA ALA A 8 -5.93 17.08 8.65
C ALA A 8 -6.64 16.85 10.00
N LEU A 9 -7.62 15.94 10.05
CA LEU A 9 -8.33 15.60 11.29
C LEU A 9 -7.41 14.86 12.27
N ARG A 10 -6.57 13.96 11.74
CA ARG A 10 -5.55 13.24 12.53
C ARG A 10 -4.45 14.16 13.04
N SER A 11 -4.00 15.12 12.24
CA SER A 11 -3.03 16.14 12.66
C SER A 11 -3.58 17.02 13.78
N ARG A 12 -4.86 17.41 13.70
CA ARG A 12 -5.53 18.13 14.80
C ARG A 12 -5.62 17.26 16.06
N PHE A 13 -5.95 15.99 15.92
CA PHE A 13 -5.99 15.06 17.06
C PHE A 13 -4.62 14.94 17.73
N GLN A 14 -3.56 14.78 16.94
CA GLN A 14 -2.19 14.68 17.45
C GLN A 14 -1.79 15.94 18.23
N ARG A 15 -2.09 17.14 17.71
CA ARG A 15 -1.82 18.39 18.41
C ARG A 15 -2.52 18.45 19.78
N LEU A 16 -3.77 18.00 19.87
CA LEU A 16 -4.49 17.95 21.14
C LEU A 16 -3.84 17.00 22.16
N ILE A 17 -3.27 15.88 21.70
CA ILE A 17 -2.48 14.99 22.57
C ILE A 17 -1.21 15.69 23.06
N GLU A 18 -0.51 16.40 22.17
CA GLU A 18 0.70 17.18 22.49
C GLU A 18 0.40 18.34 23.46
N GLU A 19 -0.79 18.93 23.39
CA GLU A 19 -1.33 19.92 24.33
C GLU A 19 -1.76 19.28 25.69
N GLY A 20 -1.57 17.97 25.87
CA GLY A 20 -1.80 17.26 27.13
C GLY A 20 -3.20 16.65 27.30
N LEU A 21 -4.06 16.68 26.26
CA LEU A 21 -5.37 16.03 26.36
C LEU A 21 -5.24 14.51 26.31
N SER A 22 -6.13 13.83 27.04
CA SER A 22 -6.32 12.39 26.87
C SER A 22 -6.93 12.08 25.50
N GLY A 23 -6.70 10.87 24.98
CA GLY A 23 -7.30 10.43 23.71
C GLY A 23 -8.83 10.51 23.69
N ARG A 24 -9.48 10.32 24.83
CA ARG A 24 -10.94 10.46 24.96
C ARG A 24 -11.37 11.92 24.87
N ALA A 25 -10.66 12.83 25.55
CA ALA A 25 -10.95 14.27 25.50
C ALA A 25 -10.71 14.85 24.11
N ALA A 26 -9.60 14.48 23.47
CA ALA A 26 -9.28 14.88 22.09
C ALA A 26 -10.33 14.37 21.09
N ALA A 27 -10.79 13.12 21.23
CA ALA A 27 -11.86 12.58 20.39
C ALA A 27 -13.18 13.32 20.55
N LEU A 28 -13.58 13.62 21.80
CA LEU A 28 -14.79 14.39 22.07
C LEU A 28 -14.73 15.77 21.41
N ARG A 29 -13.60 16.48 21.55
CA ARG A 29 -13.38 17.80 20.95
C ARG A 29 -13.44 17.79 19.41
N LEU A 30 -13.07 16.67 18.80
CA LEU A 30 -13.10 16.47 17.35
C LEU A 30 -14.34 15.72 16.85
N LYS A 31 -15.34 15.48 17.71
CA LYS A 31 -16.56 14.73 17.38
C LYS A 31 -16.29 13.33 16.82
N LEU A 32 -15.24 12.68 17.33
CA LEU A 32 -14.86 11.30 17.01
C LEU A 32 -15.39 10.34 18.06
N SER A 33 -15.57 9.07 17.68
CA SER A 33 -15.91 8.03 18.65
C SER A 33 -14.78 7.83 19.68
N PRO A 34 -15.10 7.51 20.94
CA PRO A 34 -14.08 7.24 21.96
C PRO A 34 -13.09 6.14 21.56
N ALA A 35 -13.56 5.10 20.84
CA ALA A 35 -12.73 4.01 20.33
C ALA A 35 -11.70 4.50 19.30
N THR A 36 -12.04 5.50 18.48
CA THR A 36 -11.08 6.12 17.55
C THR A 36 -10.05 6.94 18.32
N GLY A 37 -10.48 7.70 19.32
CA GLY A 37 -9.57 8.42 20.23
C GLY A 37 -8.57 7.51 20.94
N ALA A 38 -9.04 6.39 21.49
CA ALA A 38 -8.18 5.41 22.15
C ALA A 38 -7.12 4.83 21.19
N ARG A 39 -7.54 4.41 19.98
CA ARG A 39 -6.64 3.86 18.96
C ARG A 39 -5.60 4.88 18.51
N TRP A 40 -6.01 6.12 18.19
CA TRP A 40 -5.07 7.15 17.75
C TRP A 40 -4.13 7.61 18.85
N ALA A 41 -4.60 7.71 20.11
CA ALA A 41 -3.73 8.04 21.22
C ALA A 41 -2.68 6.94 21.49
N HIS A 42 -3.07 5.67 21.38
CA HIS A 42 -2.11 4.57 21.43
C HIS A 42 -1.09 4.67 20.29
N GLN A 43 -1.56 4.94 19.07
CA GLN A 43 -0.69 5.10 17.90
C GLN A 43 0.29 6.27 18.03
N VAL A 44 -0.14 7.41 18.58
CA VAL A 44 0.76 8.55 18.87
C VAL A 44 1.82 8.13 19.88
N ARG A 45 1.47 7.38 20.93
CA ARG A 45 2.45 6.90 21.93
C ARG A 45 3.44 5.89 21.38
N THR A 46 3.00 4.98 20.49
CA THR A 46 3.85 3.88 19.99
C THR A 46 4.61 4.23 18.72
N LYS A 47 4.06 5.09 17.86
CA LYS A 47 4.62 5.46 16.55
C LYS A 47 4.97 6.94 16.41
N GLY A 48 4.67 7.76 17.42
CA GLY A 48 4.89 9.22 17.39
C GLY A 48 3.90 10.00 16.53
N HIS A 49 2.87 9.35 15.95
CA HIS A 49 1.91 10.04 15.08
C HIS A 49 0.52 9.40 15.02
N ALA A 50 -0.47 10.19 14.62
CA ALA A 50 -1.84 9.70 14.34
C ALA A 50 -2.10 9.35 12.85
N LYS A 51 -1.09 9.42 11.97
CA LYS A 51 -1.24 9.14 10.52
C LYS A 51 -1.75 7.71 10.27
N PRO A 52 -2.58 7.46 9.24
CA PRO A 52 -2.97 6.10 8.89
C PRO A 52 -1.76 5.22 8.60
N ASP A 53 -1.85 3.94 8.98
CA ASP A 53 -0.98 2.92 8.42
C ASP A 53 -1.35 2.67 6.94
N PRO A 54 -0.40 2.18 6.12
CA PRO A 54 -0.69 1.77 4.76
C PRO A 54 -1.88 0.82 4.70
N GLN A 55 -2.89 1.17 3.90
CA GLN A 55 -4.04 0.30 3.66
C GLN A 55 -3.80 -0.58 2.43
N GLY A 56 -4.27 -1.82 2.51
CA GLY A 56 -4.18 -2.79 1.44
C GLY A 56 -3.01 -3.77 1.58
N PRO A 57 -2.85 -4.68 0.60
CA PRO A 57 -1.78 -5.67 0.62
C PRO A 57 -0.39 -5.00 0.63
N PRO A 58 0.61 -5.60 1.28
CA PRO A 58 1.97 -5.09 1.24
C PRO A 58 2.48 -4.97 -0.19
N ARG A 59 3.15 -3.86 -0.51
CA ARG A 59 3.83 -3.68 -1.80
C ARG A 59 5.02 -4.63 -1.90
N GLY A 60 5.35 -5.05 -3.13
CA GLY A 60 6.50 -5.94 -3.38
C GLY A 60 6.34 -7.35 -2.80
N LYS A 61 5.11 -7.79 -2.52
CA LYS A 61 4.79 -9.15 -2.09
C LYS A 61 3.86 -9.82 -3.09
N GLY A 62 3.86 -11.15 -3.10
CA GLY A 62 3.03 -11.97 -3.97
C GLY A 62 3.85 -12.90 -4.87
N LYS A 63 3.15 -13.77 -5.58
CA LYS A 63 3.74 -14.85 -6.40
C LYS A 63 4.77 -14.35 -7.43
N LEU A 64 4.59 -13.13 -7.95
CA LEU A 64 5.46 -12.52 -8.96
C LEU A 64 6.60 -11.67 -8.38
N ALA A 65 6.63 -11.41 -7.07
CA ALA A 65 7.62 -10.53 -6.47
C ALA A 65 9.08 -11.00 -6.68
N PRO A 66 9.41 -12.30 -6.59
CA PRO A 66 10.77 -12.78 -6.86
C PRO A 66 11.19 -12.65 -8.33
N TYR A 67 10.23 -12.58 -9.26
CA TYR A 67 10.46 -12.61 -10.71
C TYR A 67 10.37 -11.22 -11.35
N ARG A 68 10.45 -10.16 -10.53
CA ARG A 68 10.38 -8.78 -11.00
C ARG A 68 11.51 -8.47 -11.97
N GLU A 69 12.75 -8.74 -11.56
CA GLU A 69 13.94 -8.41 -12.35
C GLU A 69 13.95 -9.18 -13.67
N PHE A 70 13.58 -10.47 -13.64
CA PHE A 70 13.40 -11.29 -14.84
C PHE A 70 12.41 -10.65 -15.85
N LEU A 71 11.25 -10.20 -15.38
CA LEU A 71 10.25 -9.56 -16.26
C LEU A 71 10.72 -8.19 -16.77
N GLU A 72 11.41 -7.40 -15.94
CA GLU A 72 11.99 -6.11 -16.34
C GLU A 72 13.07 -6.30 -17.41
N GLU A 73 13.89 -7.35 -17.30
CA GLU A 73 14.92 -7.68 -18.28
C GLU A 73 14.33 -8.11 -19.64
N LEU A 74 13.30 -8.97 -19.64
CA LEU A 74 12.63 -9.36 -20.88
C LEU A 74 12.05 -8.16 -21.64
N ILE A 75 11.41 -7.22 -20.91
CA ILE A 75 10.88 -6.00 -21.52
C ILE A 75 12.00 -5.07 -22.01
N ALA A 76 13.14 -5.04 -21.32
CA ALA A 76 14.28 -4.24 -21.75
C ALA A 76 14.92 -4.80 -23.04
N GLN A 77 14.90 -6.13 -23.22
CA GLN A 77 15.39 -6.80 -24.42
C GLN A 77 14.41 -6.67 -25.59
N ASP A 78 13.11 -6.81 -25.32
CA ASP A 78 12.04 -6.65 -26.31
C ASP A 78 10.91 -5.78 -25.74
N PRO A 79 10.91 -4.46 -26.03
CA PRO A 79 9.87 -3.56 -25.56
C PRO A 79 8.47 -3.85 -26.10
N ASP A 80 8.34 -4.58 -27.21
CA ASP A 80 7.06 -4.94 -27.83
C ASP A 80 6.53 -6.32 -27.34
N ILE A 81 7.26 -6.97 -26.43
CA ILE A 81 6.86 -8.26 -25.87
C ILE A 81 5.47 -8.19 -25.24
N THR A 82 4.61 -9.12 -25.63
CA THR A 82 3.23 -9.15 -25.16
C THR A 82 3.11 -9.73 -23.75
N LEU A 83 2.02 -9.39 -23.06
CA LEU A 83 1.71 -9.97 -21.74
C LEU A 83 1.55 -11.50 -21.77
N PHE A 84 1.18 -12.07 -22.92
CA PHE A 84 1.06 -13.51 -23.11
C PHE A 84 2.44 -14.16 -23.25
N GLU A 85 3.34 -13.54 -24.02
CA GLU A 85 4.73 -14.00 -24.13
C GLU A 85 5.46 -13.90 -22.80
N LEU A 86 5.31 -12.81 -22.04
CA LEU A 86 5.86 -12.72 -20.68
C LEU A 86 5.34 -13.80 -19.74
N ARG A 87 4.05 -14.17 -19.86
CA ARG A 87 3.45 -15.25 -19.08
C ARG A 87 4.09 -16.59 -19.45
N ASP A 88 4.25 -16.85 -20.73
CA ASP A 88 4.73 -18.12 -21.24
C ASP A 88 6.23 -18.27 -20.95
N ALA A 89 7.03 -17.22 -21.15
CA ALA A 89 8.44 -17.17 -20.77
C ALA A 89 8.64 -17.41 -19.27
N LEU A 90 7.81 -16.81 -18.40
CA LEU A 90 7.87 -17.03 -16.96
C LEU A 90 7.48 -18.48 -16.58
N ALA A 91 6.50 -19.06 -17.27
CA ALA A 91 6.10 -20.43 -17.04
C ALA A 91 7.18 -21.43 -17.50
N GLU A 92 7.85 -21.14 -18.61
CA GLU A 92 8.91 -21.97 -19.17
C GLU A 92 10.22 -21.89 -18.36
N ALA A 93 10.69 -20.68 -18.04
CA ALA A 93 11.96 -20.48 -17.34
C ALA A 93 11.87 -20.87 -15.85
N GLU A 94 10.77 -20.55 -15.18
CA GLU A 94 10.66 -20.61 -13.72
C GLU A 94 9.58 -21.59 -13.22
N GLY A 95 8.81 -22.20 -14.12
CA GLY A 95 7.69 -23.09 -13.75
C GLY A 95 6.49 -22.34 -13.14
N VAL A 96 6.47 -21.00 -13.20
CA VAL A 96 5.52 -20.17 -12.47
C VAL A 96 4.29 -19.88 -13.34
N ARG A 97 3.22 -20.65 -13.14
CA ARG A 97 1.95 -20.41 -13.82
C ARG A 97 1.15 -19.25 -13.20
N VAL A 98 0.93 -18.19 -13.97
CA VAL A 98 0.07 -17.05 -13.61
C VAL A 98 -0.84 -16.66 -14.77
N HIS A 99 -1.90 -15.90 -14.48
CA HIS A 99 -2.69 -15.24 -15.51
C HIS A 99 -1.97 -13.98 -16.01
N HIS A 100 -2.09 -13.64 -17.30
CA HIS A 100 -1.45 -12.47 -17.92
C HIS A 100 -1.83 -11.16 -17.22
N SER A 101 -3.06 -11.05 -16.68
CA SER A 101 -3.49 -9.87 -15.92
C SER A 101 -2.72 -9.66 -14.61
N SER A 102 -2.17 -10.72 -14.01
CA SER A 102 -1.28 -10.59 -12.84
C SER A 102 0.03 -9.92 -13.23
N ILE A 103 0.56 -10.21 -14.41
CA ILE A 103 1.74 -9.57 -14.99
C ILE A 103 1.40 -8.11 -15.31
N ALA A 104 0.28 -7.85 -15.99
CA ALA A 104 -0.18 -6.49 -16.29
C ALA A 104 -0.29 -5.62 -15.03
N ASN A 105 -0.85 -6.17 -13.94
CA ASN A 105 -0.96 -5.50 -12.66
C ASN A 105 0.40 -5.22 -12.01
N LEU A 106 1.37 -6.13 -12.14
CA LEU A 106 2.73 -5.89 -11.67
C LEU A 106 3.37 -4.76 -12.48
N LEU A 107 3.35 -4.85 -13.81
CA LEU A 107 3.94 -3.85 -14.70
C LEU A 107 3.35 -2.46 -14.49
N SER A 108 2.03 -2.36 -14.34
CA SER A 108 1.34 -1.10 -14.01
C SER A 108 1.83 -0.49 -12.69
N ARG A 109 2.12 -1.32 -11.66
CA ARG A 109 2.66 -0.86 -10.37
C ARG A 109 4.12 -0.42 -10.47
N LEU A 110 4.85 -0.95 -11.45
CA LEU A 110 6.24 -0.59 -11.74
C LEU A 110 6.35 0.65 -12.64
N GLY A 111 5.22 1.17 -13.14
CA GLY A 111 5.18 2.37 -13.96
C GLY A 111 5.28 2.10 -15.47
N PHE A 112 5.27 0.83 -15.90
CA PHE A 112 5.11 0.52 -17.32
C PHE A 112 3.71 0.93 -17.76
N THR A 113 3.67 1.70 -18.85
CA THR A 113 2.43 2.16 -19.47
C THR A 113 2.53 1.85 -20.95
N TYR A 114 1.44 1.33 -21.51
CA TYR A 114 1.31 1.23 -22.95
C TYR A 114 1.10 2.64 -23.51
N LYS A 115 1.76 2.98 -24.61
CA LYS A 115 1.53 4.23 -25.35
C LYS A 115 0.60 3.99 -26.52
#